data_AF-A0A661R7Z8-F1
#
_entry.id   AF-A0A661R7Z8-F1
#
_cell.length_a   1.000
_cell.length_b   1.000
_cell.length_c   1.000
_cell.angle_alpha   90.00
_cell.angle_beta   90.00
_cell.angle_gamma   90.00
#
_symmetry.space_group_name_H-M   'P 1'
#
loop_
_entity.id
_entity.type
_entity.pdbx_description
1 polymer ?
#
loop_
_entity_poly.entity_id
_entity_poly.type
_entity_poly.pdbx_seq_one_letter_code
_entity_poly.pdbx_strand_id
1 'polypeptide(L)' 'QASLDLATAGFKVYMVEKGPSIGGHMAQLDKTFPTNDCSM' A
#
# COMPACT_ATOMS: atom_id res chain seq x y z
N GLN A 1 -0.54 4.86 2.91
CA GLN A 1 -1.95 4.82 3.32
C GLN A 1 -2.45 6.25 3.36
N ALA A 2 -3.15 6.69 2.32
CA ALA A 2 -3.63 8.07 2.16
C ALA A 2 -4.81 8.10 1.19
N SER A 3 -4.67 7.37 0.07
CA SER A 3 -5.78 7.10 -0.86
C SER A 3 -6.92 6.33 -0.19
N LEU A 4 -6.58 5.36 0.67
CA LEU A 4 -7.55 4.56 1.41
C LEU A 4 -8.37 5.43 2.38
N ASP A 5 -7.71 6.29 3.16
CA ASP A 5 -8.37 7.11 4.17
C ASP A 5 -9.31 8.15 3.52
N LEU A 6 -8.90 8.72 2.39
CA LEU A 6 -9.74 9.64 1.61
C LEU A 6 -10.93 8.93 0.95
N ALA A 7 -10.76 7.68 0.50
CA ALA A 7 -11.86 6.88 -0.04
C ALA A 7 -12.88 6.51 1.07
N THR A 8 -12.39 6.15 2.27
CA THR A 8 -13.26 5.87 3.43
C THR A 8 -14.02 7.11 3.90
N ALA A 9 -13.45 8.31 3.74
CA ALA A 9 -14.12 9.58 4.01
C ALA A 9 -15.19 9.96 2.96
N GLY A 10 -15.43 9.12 1.95
CA GLY A 10 -16.49 9.31 0.95
C GLY A 10 -16.07 10.13 -0.27
N PHE A 11 -14.79 10.44 -0.42
CA PHE A 11 -14.29 11.14 -1.60
C PHE A 11 -13.98 10.17 -2.73
N LYS A 12 -14.23 10.59 -3.96
CA LYS A 12 -13.84 9.84 -5.15
C LYS A 12 -12.33 10.00 -5.35
N VAL A 13 -11.57 8.94 -5.07
CA VAL A 13 -10.11 8.93 -5.15
C VAL A 13 -9.64 8.14 -6.36
N TYR A 14 -8.67 8.69 -7.07
CA TYR A 14 -7.95 7.99 -8.13
C TYR A 14 -6.51 7.77 -7.66
N MET A 15 -6.06 6.53 -7.70
CA MET A 15 -4.69 6.16 -7.35
C MET A 15 -3.93 5.81 -8.63
N VAL A 16 -2.87 6.55 -8.91
CA VAL A 16 -2.01 6.33 -10.07
C VAL A 16 -0.70 5.75 -9.57
N GLU A 17 -0.32 4.58 -10.09
CA GLU A 17 0.96 3.94 -9.81
C GLU A 17 1.76 3.77 -11.10
N LYS A 18 3.08 3.99 -11.03
CA LYS A 18 3.99 3.92 -12.17
C LYS A 18 4.29 2.49 -12.60
N GLY A 19 4.29 1.55 -11.64
CA GLY A 19 4.57 0.14 -11.88
C GLY A 19 3.31 -0.68 -12.20
N PRO A 20 3.48 -1.94 -12.64
CA PRO A 20 2.36 -2.84 -12.90
C PRO A 20 1.65 -3.31 -11.62
N SER A 21 2.26 -3.11 -10.44
CA SER A 21 1.73 -3.54 -9.15
C SER A 21 1.78 -2.44 -8.09
N ILE A 22 0.83 -2.50 -7.17
CA ILE A 22 0.72 -1.64 -6.00
C ILE A 22 1.50 -2.29 -4.85
N GLY A 23 2.15 -1.49 -3.99
CA GLY A 23 2.85 -1.99 -2.80
C GLY A 23 4.28 -1.44 -2.63
N GLY A 24 4.83 -0.81 -3.68
CA GLY A 24 6.13 -0.15 -3.64
C GLY A 24 7.26 -1.06 -3.16
N HIS A 25 8.17 -0.51 -2.36
CA HIS A 25 9.30 -1.27 -1.81
C HIS A 25 8.89 -2.30 -0.75
N MET A 26 7.74 -2.15 -0.10
CA MET A 26 7.29 -3.13 0.91
C MET A 26 6.97 -4.50 0.28
N ALA A 27 6.39 -4.52 -0.92
CA ALA A 27 6.12 -5.76 -1.65
C ALA A 27 7.40 -6.53 -2.06
N GLN A 28 8.57 -5.90 -1.95
CA GLN A 28 9.88 -6.53 -2.22
C GLN A 28 10.51 -7.11 -0.94
N LEU A 29 9.97 -6.80 0.24
CA LEU A 29 10.46 -7.31 1.52
C LEU A 29 9.75 -8.64 1.82
N ASP A 30 10.48 -9.61 2.37
CA ASP A 30 9.88 -10.90 2.78
C ASP A 30 9.18 -10.78 4.15
N LYS A 31 9.76 -9.97 5.04
CA LYS A 31 9.26 -9.74 6.41
C LYS A 31 9.42 -8.29 6.83
N THR A 32 8.48 -7.82 7.63
CA THR A 32 8.53 -6.48 8.25
C THR A 32 8.95 -6.60 9.72
N PHE A 33 10.06 -5.99 10.10
CA PHE A 33 10.49 -5.92 11.52
C PHE A 33 9.62 -4.89 12.27
N PRO A 34 9.28 -5.07 13.56
CA PRO A 34 9.70 -6.09 14.53
C PRO A 34 8.82 -7.35 14.58
N THR A 35 7.65 -7.33 13.95
CA THR A 35 6.66 -8.41 14.08
C THR A 35 6.98 -9.61 13.19
N ASN A 36 7.88 -9.46 12.21
CA ASN A 36 8.23 -10.48 11.22
C ASN A 36 7.02 -10.97 10.40
N ASP A 37 5.99 -10.13 10.26
CA ASP A 37 4.84 -10.42 9.44
C ASP A 37 5.22 -10.39 7.95
N CYS A 38 4.60 -11.30 7.19
CA CYS A 38 4.73 -11.32 5.73
C CYS A 38 4.24 -10.00 5.14
N SER A 39 5.05 -9.40 4.28
CA SER A 39 4.82 -8.07 3.69
C SER A 39 3.79 -8.04 2.56
N MET A 40 3.01 -9.12 2.39
CA MET A 40 2.10 -9.35 1.25
C MET A 40 0.64 -9.22 1.66
#